data_AF-A0AAW8PCG1-F1
#
_entry.id   AF-A0AAW8PCG1-F1
#
_cell.length_a   1.000
_cell.length_b   1.000
_cell.length_c   1.000
_cell.angle_alpha   90.00
_cell.angle_beta   90.00
_cell.angle_gamma   90.00
#
_symmetry.space_group_name_H-M   'P 1'
#
loop_
_entity.id
_entity.type
_entity.pdbx_description
1 polymer ?
#
loop_
_entity_poly.entity_id
_entity_poly.type
_entity_poly.pdbx_seq_one_letter_code
_entity_poly.pdbx_strand_id
1 'polypeptide(L)'
;MSEGIIHKEQLLQQVHNEDSKGYLSEAIDCYEAGAYRASVVMTACAVFEDLKVKLRDFAPFDDTAKNVSRAIEKAFDQQKSYEAEVFRQLKESKMLGEPENKRYLLELLTARNRAAHASGLETTQASAARFISEGVNRILAKKLQWAEQGVSELLERMQRIDMFPPFVQGRSYVADEELESLDPRVHALMISRMVDGIGACGPVYDKNARILFECFAERKDPNMQRHLFEKFINDRTLPSSSTWLIDVIAADTAILKRKAKNVSAADAALSAIIKDAPDDEERLEKLEMIFKDLIEGNSEPALRERYEHTILALCSKLWLRPVMTNGLAKEGRVRDLVEQTLLNRTCDHAAAELLLEQIYTKWEIGEEMFFAKYLTGRAALMLIVNLCLAGEADQDRCSKLIKRGCAHIPDIRAKAIKFLRENENDAWYILDTDDNETGPSPEDFFEHYLKAEPEWLVPDDYGPSEEEQEESRRRLQAFSLRFNAKRKASANLPKVG
;
A
#
# COMPACT_ATOMS: atom_id res chain seq x y z
N MET A 1 35.88 -30.64 -26.05
CA MET A 1 34.95 -31.50 -25.29
C MET A 1 35.27 -32.93 -25.65
N SER A 2 35.61 -33.79 -24.67
CA SER A 2 35.93 -35.19 -24.92
C SER A 2 34.72 -35.92 -25.50
N GLU A 3 34.90 -36.57 -26.63
CA GLU A 3 33.86 -37.30 -27.35
C GLU A 3 33.33 -38.48 -26.50
N GLY A 4 32.01 -38.52 -26.29
CA GLY A 4 31.28 -39.78 -26.05
C GLY A 4 31.04 -40.26 -24.62
N ILE A 5 31.40 -39.51 -23.58
CA ILE A 5 31.08 -39.91 -22.19
C ILE A 5 29.85 -39.13 -21.71
N ILE A 6 28.74 -39.85 -21.50
CA ILE A 6 27.53 -39.34 -20.87
C ILE A 6 27.58 -39.75 -19.39
N HIS A 7 27.55 -38.79 -18.47
CA HIS A 7 27.45 -39.06 -17.05
C HIS A 7 25.99 -39.05 -16.62
N LYS A 8 25.39 -40.25 -16.53
CA LYS A 8 23.96 -40.44 -16.30
C LYS A 8 23.43 -39.66 -15.09
N GLU A 9 24.00 -39.88 -13.90
CA GLU A 9 23.57 -39.25 -12.66
C GLU A 9 23.64 -37.72 -12.75
N GLN A 10 24.70 -37.19 -13.37
CA GLN A 10 24.90 -35.74 -13.51
C GLN A 10 23.85 -35.10 -14.42
N LEU A 11 23.47 -35.77 -15.53
CA LEU A 11 22.43 -35.24 -16.42
C LEU A 11 21.04 -35.39 -15.82
N LEU A 12 20.75 -36.51 -15.15
CA LEU A 12 19.43 -36.73 -14.53
C LEU A 12 19.16 -35.75 -13.38
N GLN A 13 20.18 -35.31 -12.64
CA GLN A 13 20.02 -34.28 -11.60
C GLN A 13 19.62 -32.91 -12.14
N GLN A 14 19.84 -32.64 -13.43
CA GLN A 14 19.49 -31.37 -14.04
C GLN A 14 18.03 -31.32 -14.51
N VAL A 15 17.37 -32.47 -14.64
CA VAL A 15 15.99 -32.54 -15.15
C VAL A 15 14.99 -32.49 -14.01
N HIS A 16 14.06 -31.53 -14.10
CA HIS A 16 13.09 -31.25 -13.04
C HIS A 16 11.80 -32.06 -13.15
N ASN A 17 11.35 -32.37 -14.37
CA ASN A 17 10.15 -33.17 -14.59
C ASN A 17 10.48 -34.67 -14.44
N GLU A 18 9.85 -35.34 -13.48
CA GLU A 18 10.09 -36.75 -13.18
C GLU A 18 9.70 -37.69 -14.35
N ASP A 19 8.62 -37.40 -15.09
CA ASP A 19 8.21 -38.20 -16.26
C ASP A 19 9.28 -38.09 -17.38
N SER A 20 9.75 -36.88 -17.65
CA SER A 20 10.81 -36.61 -18.62
C SER A 20 12.14 -37.21 -18.20
N LYS A 21 12.43 -37.24 -16.90
CA LYS A 21 13.64 -37.83 -16.31
C LYS A 21 13.63 -39.35 -16.45
N GLY A 22 12.47 -40.00 -16.34
CA GLY A 22 12.29 -41.42 -16.65
C GLY A 22 12.68 -41.75 -18.09
N TYR A 23 12.13 -41.01 -19.07
CA TYR A 23 12.50 -41.19 -20.47
C TYR A 23 13.97 -40.86 -20.78
N LEU A 24 14.53 -39.84 -20.15
CA LEU A 24 15.95 -39.51 -20.31
C LEU A 24 16.85 -40.62 -19.75
N SER A 25 16.49 -41.21 -18.61
CA SER A 25 17.22 -42.34 -18.04
C SER A 25 17.28 -43.50 -19.03
N GLU A 26 16.14 -43.86 -19.61
CA GLU A 26 16.06 -44.92 -20.63
C GLU A 26 16.84 -44.57 -21.91
N ALA A 27 16.85 -43.29 -22.31
CA ALA A 27 17.64 -42.82 -23.45
C ALA A 27 19.15 -43.00 -23.22
N ILE A 28 19.62 -42.77 -22.00
CA ILE A 28 21.02 -42.96 -21.60
C ILE A 28 21.35 -44.45 -21.47
N ASP A 29 20.46 -45.26 -20.91
CA ASP A 29 20.61 -46.73 -20.86
C ASP A 29 20.74 -47.32 -22.27
N CYS A 30 19.90 -46.87 -23.21
CA CYS A 30 20.00 -47.26 -24.61
C CYS A 30 21.32 -46.80 -25.25
N TYR A 31 21.82 -45.61 -24.89
CA TYR A 31 23.09 -45.10 -25.40
C TYR A 31 24.27 -45.97 -24.94
N GLU A 32 24.34 -46.27 -23.65
CA GLU A 32 25.39 -47.08 -23.03
C GLU A 32 25.38 -48.52 -23.54
N ALA A 33 24.19 -49.06 -23.85
CA ALA A 33 24.04 -50.38 -24.48
C ALA A 33 24.37 -50.40 -25.98
N GLY A 34 24.76 -49.28 -26.58
CA GLY A 34 25.04 -49.16 -28.02
C GLY A 34 23.79 -49.12 -28.91
N ALA A 35 22.59 -49.05 -28.32
CA ALA A 35 21.31 -48.96 -29.03
C ALA A 35 20.99 -47.50 -29.43
N TYR A 36 21.87 -46.88 -30.22
CA TYR A 36 21.81 -45.44 -30.53
C TYR A 36 20.51 -44.97 -31.19
N ARG A 37 19.87 -45.82 -32.00
CA ARG A 37 18.53 -45.52 -32.58
C ARG A 37 17.48 -45.40 -31.48
N ALA A 38 17.43 -46.35 -30.55
CA ALA A 38 16.50 -46.33 -29.43
C ALA A 38 16.79 -45.13 -28.52
N SER A 39 18.07 -44.84 -28.26
CA SER A 39 18.50 -43.67 -27.50
C SER A 39 17.96 -42.35 -28.07
N VAL A 40 18.02 -42.15 -29.39
CA VAL A 40 17.45 -40.94 -30.04
C VAL A 40 15.92 -40.90 -29.91
N VAL A 41 15.24 -42.04 -30.04
CA VAL A 41 13.78 -42.11 -29.87
C VAL A 41 13.38 -41.72 -28.44
N MET A 42 14.03 -42.30 -27.44
CA MET A 42 13.74 -42.01 -26.03
C MET A 42 14.12 -40.57 -25.65
N THR A 43 15.19 -40.02 -26.24
CA THR A 43 15.54 -38.59 -26.08
C THR A 43 14.41 -37.70 -26.58
N ALA A 44 13.81 -38.02 -27.73
CA ALA A 44 12.66 -37.28 -28.24
C ALA A 44 11.45 -37.39 -27.30
N CYS A 45 11.15 -38.57 -26.77
CA CYS A 45 10.09 -38.75 -25.78
C CYS A 45 10.30 -37.83 -24.56
N ALA A 46 11.50 -37.83 -23.99
CA ALA A 46 11.85 -36.95 -22.87
C ALA A 46 11.61 -35.47 -23.19
N VAL A 47 12.13 -34.99 -24.32
CA VAL A 47 12.06 -33.58 -24.74
C VAL A 47 10.63 -33.12 -25.02
N PHE A 48 9.85 -33.90 -25.77
CA PHE A 48 8.49 -33.50 -26.14
C PHE A 48 7.51 -33.63 -24.98
N GLU A 49 7.71 -34.61 -24.09
CA GLU A 49 6.93 -34.71 -22.84
C GLU A 49 7.18 -33.51 -21.94
N ASP A 50 8.46 -33.14 -21.78
CA ASP A 50 8.86 -31.97 -20.97
C ASP A 50 8.22 -30.68 -21.52
N LEU A 51 8.27 -30.46 -22.83
CA LEU A 51 7.63 -29.32 -23.49
C LEU A 51 6.11 -29.28 -23.29
N LYS A 52 5.43 -30.43 -23.28
CA LYS A 52 3.98 -30.48 -23.02
C LYS A 52 3.66 -30.09 -21.59
N VAL A 53 4.35 -30.65 -20.60
CA VAL A 53 4.14 -30.31 -19.19
C VAL A 53 4.37 -28.82 -18.98
N LYS A 54 5.47 -28.31 -19.53
CA LYS A 54 5.83 -26.90 -19.57
C LYS A 54 4.74 -25.99 -20.14
N LEU A 55 4.13 -26.35 -21.27
CA LEU A 55 3.05 -25.58 -21.88
C LEU A 55 1.76 -25.64 -21.06
N ARG A 56 1.43 -26.82 -20.52
CA ARG A 56 0.27 -27.01 -19.65
C ARG A 56 0.38 -26.16 -18.39
N ASP A 57 1.55 -26.13 -17.77
CA ASP A 57 1.80 -25.34 -16.55
C ASP A 57 1.76 -23.83 -16.84
N PHE A 58 2.01 -23.41 -18.08
CA PHE A 58 1.94 -22.00 -18.50
C PHE A 58 0.55 -21.58 -19.02
N ALA A 59 -0.29 -22.54 -19.40
CA ALA A 59 -1.62 -22.32 -19.98
C ALA A 59 -2.59 -21.43 -19.15
N PRO A 60 -2.57 -21.46 -17.80
CA PRO A 60 -3.43 -20.56 -17.03
C PRO A 60 -3.09 -19.08 -17.17
N PHE A 61 -1.87 -18.75 -17.63
CA PHE A 61 -1.31 -17.39 -17.60
C PHE A 61 -1.11 -16.77 -18.99
N ASP A 62 -1.21 -17.57 -20.05
CA ASP A 62 -0.97 -17.13 -21.42
C ASP A 62 -1.93 -17.85 -22.37
N ASP A 63 -2.79 -17.08 -23.05
CA ASP A 63 -3.78 -17.63 -23.97
C ASP A 63 -3.14 -18.37 -25.15
N THR A 64 -1.92 -17.98 -25.55
CA THR A 64 -1.19 -18.71 -26.59
C THR A 64 -0.75 -20.06 -26.06
N ALA A 65 -0.15 -20.11 -24.87
CA ALA A 65 0.21 -21.37 -24.21
C ALA A 65 -1.01 -22.27 -23.99
N LYS A 66 -2.14 -21.69 -23.60
CA LYS A 66 -3.42 -22.39 -23.42
C LYS A 66 -3.93 -23.03 -24.69
N ASN A 67 -3.92 -22.26 -25.79
CA ASN A 67 -4.38 -22.74 -27.09
C ASN A 67 -3.45 -23.83 -27.64
N VAL A 68 -2.14 -23.64 -27.50
CA VAL A 68 -1.11 -24.61 -27.88
C VAL A 68 -1.23 -25.89 -27.05
N SER A 69 -1.34 -25.79 -25.73
CA SER A 69 -1.51 -26.93 -24.81
C SER A 69 -2.75 -27.75 -25.18
N ARG A 70 -3.91 -27.09 -25.38
CA ARG A 70 -5.14 -27.75 -25.78
C ARG A 70 -5.02 -28.44 -27.15
N ALA A 71 -4.33 -27.81 -28.09
CA ALA A 71 -4.12 -28.40 -29.41
C ALA A 71 -3.24 -29.66 -29.34
N ILE A 72 -2.20 -29.62 -28.48
CA ILE A 72 -1.30 -30.73 -28.22
C ILE A 72 -2.01 -31.89 -27.51
N GLU A 73 -2.78 -31.62 -26.45
CA GLU A 73 -3.59 -32.62 -25.74
C GLU A 73 -4.58 -33.31 -26.69
N LYS A 74 -5.29 -32.53 -27.50
CA LYS A 74 -6.20 -33.08 -28.52
C LYS A 74 -5.48 -33.95 -29.54
N ALA A 75 -4.25 -33.60 -29.93
CA ALA A 75 -3.46 -34.40 -30.87
C ALA A 75 -2.96 -35.70 -30.24
N PHE A 76 -2.61 -35.66 -28.95
CA PHE A 76 -2.25 -36.81 -28.14
C PHE A 76 -3.44 -37.79 -28.02
N ASP A 77 -4.61 -37.31 -27.64
CA ASP A 77 -5.84 -38.11 -27.51
C ASP A 77 -6.25 -38.76 -28.83
N GLN A 78 -5.99 -38.09 -29.96
CA GLN A 78 -6.30 -38.56 -31.30
C GLN A 78 -5.24 -39.51 -31.89
N GLN A 79 -4.19 -39.84 -31.14
CA GLN A 79 -3.05 -40.66 -31.61
C GLN A 79 -2.45 -40.16 -32.94
N LYS A 80 -2.46 -38.85 -33.18
CA LYS A 80 -1.79 -38.25 -34.34
C LYS A 80 -0.28 -38.20 -34.11
N SER A 81 0.48 -37.76 -35.11
CA SER A 81 1.93 -37.50 -34.98
C SER A 81 2.19 -36.39 -33.95
N TYR A 82 2.21 -36.78 -32.68
CA TYR A 82 2.20 -35.91 -31.51
C TYR A 82 3.40 -34.97 -31.51
N GLU A 83 4.62 -35.48 -31.71
CA GLU A 83 5.82 -34.64 -31.68
C GLU A 83 5.87 -33.63 -32.83
N ALA A 84 5.37 -34.01 -34.01
CA ALA A 84 5.29 -33.09 -35.15
C ALA A 84 4.28 -31.97 -34.91
N GLU A 85 3.15 -32.29 -34.28
CA GLU A 85 2.14 -31.31 -33.93
C GLU A 85 2.62 -30.37 -32.80
N VAL A 86 3.28 -30.90 -31.77
CA VAL A 86 3.92 -30.08 -30.72
C VAL A 86 4.90 -29.09 -31.34
N PHE A 87 5.80 -29.56 -32.21
CA PHE A 87 6.76 -28.69 -32.88
C PHE A 87 6.07 -27.62 -33.75
N ARG A 88 5.03 -28.00 -34.50
CA ARG A 88 4.28 -27.07 -35.36
C ARG A 88 3.62 -25.97 -34.55
N GLN A 89 2.90 -26.33 -33.49
CA GLN A 89 2.21 -25.39 -32.60
C GLN A 89 3.18 -24.45 -31.88
N LEU A 90 4.30 -24.99 -31.37
CA LEU A 90 5.35 -24.20 -30.72
C LEU A 90 6.05 -23.24 -31.69
N LYS A 91 6.25 -23.65 -32.95
CA LYS A 91 6.83 -22.81 -34.01
C LYS A 91 5.90 -21.67 -34.42
N GLU A 92 4.61 -21.94 -34.57
CA GLU A 92 3.59 -20.94 -34.97
C GLU A 92 3.32 -19.93 -33.85
N SER A 93 3.32 -20.38 -32.60
CA SER A 93 3.12 -19.54 -31.41
C SER A 93 4.34 -18.70 -31.00
N LYS A 94 5.50 -18.90 -31.63
CA LYS A 94 6.79 -18.28 -31.26
C LYS A 94 7.26 -18.58 -29.83
N MET A 95 6.70 -19.61 -29.18
CA MET A 95 7.04 -19.98 -27.80
C MET A 95 8.39 -20.70 -27.65
N LEU A 96 9.04 -21.08 -28.76
CA LEU A 96 10.37 -21.72 -28.74
C LEU A 96 11.52 -20.76 -28.39
N GLY A 97 11.25 -19.44 -28.35
CA GLY A 97 12.25 -18.42 -28.06
C GLY A 97 13.37 -18.42 -29.10
N GLU A 98 14.56 -18.87 -28.69
CA GLU A 98 15.80 -18.85 -29.47
C GLU A 98 15.70 -19.64 -30.81
N PRO A 99 16.22 -19.09 -31.92
CA PRO A 99 16.28 -19.79 -33.21
C PRO A 99 16.92 -21.19 -33.15
N GLU A 100 17.89 -21.35 -32.26
CA GLU A 100 18.64 -22.59 -32.03
C GLU A 100 17.75 -23.71 -31.47
N ASN A 101 16.79 -23.39 -30.59
CA ASN A 101 15.85 -24.36 -30.05
C ASN A 101 14.95 -24.92 -31.14
N LYS A 102 14.49 -24.04 -32.05
CA LYS A 102 13.70 -24.44 -33.21
C LYS A 102 14.50 -25.35 -34.15
N ARG A 103 15.78 -25.05 -34.38
CA ARG A 103 16.66 -25.91 -35.19
C ARG A 103 16.86 -27.27 -34.53
N TYR A 104 17.20 -27.29 -33.23
CA TYR A 104 17.39 -28.51 -32.47
C TYR A 104 16.16 -29.43 -32.50
N LEU A 105 14.97 -28.89 -32.21
CA LEU A 105 13.73 -29.69 -32.19
C LEU A 105 13.39 -30.26 -33.57
N LEU A 106 13.63 -29.50 -34.65
CA LEU A 106 13.42 -29.99 -36.01
C LEU A 106 14.40 -31.13 -36.36
N GLU A 107 15.67 -30.98 -36.00
CA GLU A 107 16.70 -32.02 -36.18
C GLU A 107 16.37 -33.28 -35.38
N LEU A 108 15.97 -33.13 -34.11
CA LEU A 108 15.60 -34.24 -33.23
C LEU A 108 14.37 -34.98 -33.77
N LEU A 109 13.33 -34.27 -34.18
CA LEU A 109 12.13 -34.86 -34.78
C LEU A 109 12.46 -35.65 -36.05
N THR A 110 13.32 -35.09 -36.90
CA THR A 110 13.78 -35.74 -38.13
C THR A 110 14.59 -37.00 -37.81
N ALA A 111 15.49 -36.93 -36.84
CA ALA A 111 16.31 -38.06 -36.41
C ALA A 111 15.47 -39.17 -35.78
N ARG A 112 14.52 -38.83 -34.91
CA ARG A 112 13.55 -39.76 -34.31
C ARG A 112 12.75 -40.50 -35.36
N ASN A 113 12.23 -39.80 -36.37
CA ASN A 113 11.48 -40.43 -37.46
C ASN A 113 12.36 -41.40 -38.28
N ARG A 114 13.61 -41.02 -38.57
CA ARG A 114 14.56 -41.91 -39.25
C ARG A 114 14.95 -43.12 -38.39
N ALA A 115 15.08 -42.93 -37.09
CA ALA A 115 15.45 -43.97 -36.14
C ALA A 115 14.31 -44.96 -35.88
N ALA A 116 13.04 -44.52 -35.90
CA ALA A 116 11.86 -45.37 -35.70
C ALA A 116 11.47 -46.20 -36.94
N HIS A 117 11.86 -45.76 -38.15
CA HIS A 117 11.58 -46.46 -39.40
C HIS A 117 12.83 -47.13 -39.98
N ALA A 118 12.65 -48.15 -40.81
CA ALA A 118 13.75 -48.81 -41.53
C ALA A 118 14.27 -47.94 -42.68
N SER A 119 14.87 -46.78 -42.34
CA SER A 119 15.32 -45.77 -43.31
C SER A 119 16.67 -46.07 -43.95
N GLY A 120 17.39 -47.11 -43.48
CA GLY A 120 18.73 -47.48 -43.96
C GLY A 120 19.85 -46.52 -43.56
N LEU A 121 19.54 -45.43 -42.84
CA LEU A 121 20.51 -44.45 -42.35
C LEU A 121 20.98 -44.83 -40.94
N GLU A 122 22.28 -44.89 -40.75
CA GLU A 122 22.89 -45.25 -39.46
C GLU A 122 22.81 -44.07 -38.47
N THR A 123 22.45 -44.37 -37.22
CA THR A 123 22.53 -43.41 -36.10
C THR A 123 23.81 -43.69 -35.34
N THR A 124 24.76 -42.76 -35.41
CA THR A 124 26.08 -42.93 -34.78
C THR A 124 26.03 -42.60 -33.29
N GLN A 125 27.01 -43.12 -32.54
CA GLN A 125 27.24 -42.79 -31.14
C GLN A 125 27.36 -41.27 -30.93
N ALA A 126 28.16 -40.58 -31.76
CA ALA A 126 28.34 -39.13 -31.65
C ALA A 126 27.02 -38.35 -31.83
N SER A 127 26.18 -38.80 -32.77
CA SER A 127 24.87 -38.17 -33.01
C SER A 127 23.92 -38.35 -31.82
N ALA A 128 23.84 -39.56 -31.27
CA ALA A 128 23.01 -39.83 -30.10
C ALA A 128 23.47 -39.03 -28.87
N ALA A 129 24.79 -38.99 -28.62
CA ALA A 129 25.36 -38.19 -27.53
C ALA A 129 25.06 -36.70 -27.67
N ARG A 130 25.14 -36.17 -28.89
CA ARG A 130 24.77 -34.78 -29.19
C ARG A 130 23.30 -34.52 -28.87
N PHE A 131 22.39 -35.39 -29.31
CA PHE A 131 20.96 -35.20 -29.05
C PHE A 131 20.61 -35.22 -27.57
N ILE A 132 21.21 -36.13 -26.79
CA ILE A 132 21.06 -36.17 -25.33
C ILE A 132 21.59 -34.87 -24.72
N SER A 133 22.85 -34.52 -25.01
CA SER A 133 23.52 -33.37 -24.38
C SER A 133 22.84 -32.05 -24.73
N GLU A 134 22.51 -31.83 -26.00
CA GLU A 134 21.78 -30.64 -26.43
C GLU A 134 20.34 -30.63 -25.89
N GLY A 135 19.67 -31.78 -25.81
CA GLY A 135 18.31 -31.89 -25.26
C GLY A 135 18.25 -31.51 -23.80
N VAL A 136 19.20 -32.00 -23.01
CA VAL A 136 19.36 -31.60 -21.61
C VAL A 136 19.65 -30.11 -21.53
N ASN A 137 20.71 -29.64 -22.17
CA ASN A 137 21.18 -28.26 -22.02
C ASN A 137 20.17 -27.20 -22.49
N ARG A 138 19.41 -27.50 -23.56
CA ARG A 138 18.50 -26.54 -24.20
C ARG A 138 17.08 -26.62 -23.67
N ILE A 139 16.60 -27.81 -23.33
CA ILE A 139 15.19 -28.04 -23.00
C ILE A 139 15.08 -28.61 -21.58
N LEU A 140 15.52 -29.84 -21.34
CA LEU A 140 15.18 -30.58 -20.12
C LEU A 140 15.72 -29.95 -18.83
N ALA A 141 16.94 -29.39 -18.89
CA ALA A 141 17.57 -28.69 -17.77
C ALA A 141 17.10 -27.23 -17.64
N LYS A 142 16.42 -26.71 -18.67
CA LYS A 142 15.80 -25.39 -18.57
C LYS A 142 14.52 -25.55 -17.77
N LYS A 143 14.60 -25.34 -16.47
CA LYS A 143 13.41 -25.09 -15.65
C LYS A 143 12.66 -23.95 -16.35
N LEU A 144 11.37 -24.16 -16.61
CA LEU A 144 10.53 -23.12 -17.21
C LEU A 144 10.23 -22.16 -16.07
N GLN A 145 11.16 -21.22 -15.89
CA GLN A 145 11.76 -21.11 -14.58
C GLN A 145 10.76 -20.59 -13.53
N TRP A 146 9.60 -20.00 -13.91
CA TRP A 146 8.74 -19.25 -12.99
C TRP A 146 7.26 -19.13 -13.38
N ALA A 147 6.59 -20.24 -13.70
CA ALA A 147 5.12 -20.30 -13.81
C ALA A 147 4.46 -20.50 -12.42
N GLU A 148 3.33 -21.22 -12.33
CA GLU A 148 2.68 -21.53 -11.05
C GLU A 148 3.59 -22.29 -10.06
N GLN A 149 4.47 -23.15 -10.57
CA GLN A 149 5.43 -23.90 -9.75
C GLN A 149 6.46 -22.98 -9.07
N GLY A 150 6.95 -21.95 -9.77
CA GLY A 150 7.91 -20.98 -9.19
C GLY A 150 7.26 -20.16 -8.09
N VAL A 151 5.99 -19.75 -8.29
CA VAL A 151 5.19 -19.14 -7.21
C VAL A 151 5.05 -20.12 -6.04
N SER A 152 4.70 -21.37 -6.29
CA SER A 152 4.49 -22.37 -5.23
C SER A 152 5.76 -22.64 -4.42
N GLU A 153 6.92 -22.70 -5.07
CA GLU A 153 8.23 -22.85 -4.44
C GLU A 153 8.59 -21.63 -3.58
N LEU A 154 8.37 -20.40 -4.09
CA LEU A 154 8.55 -19.18 -3.31
C LEU A 154 7.67 -19.20 -2.05
N LEU A 155 6.39 -19.55 -2.18
CA LEU A 155 5.46 -19.61 -1.05
C LEU A 155 5.88 -20.67 -0.01
N GLU A 156 6.33 -21.85 -0.46
CA GLU A 156 6.85 -22.89 0.42
C GLU A 156 8.13 -22.43 1.15
N ARG A 157 9.01 -21.71 0.46
CA ARG A 157 10.22 -21.12 1.05
C ARG A 157 9.88 -20.05 2.08
N MET A 158 8.94 -19.15 1.77
CA MET A 158 8.44 -18.13 2.70
C MET A 158 7.89 -18.73 4.00
N GLN A 159 7.39 -19.97 3.99
CA GLN A 159 6.93 -20.67 5.19
C GLN A 159 8.08 -21.28 6.00
N ARG A 160 9.14 -21.73 5.34
CA ARG A 160 10.22 -22.52 5.96
C ARG A 160 11.36 -21.68 6.50
N ILE A 161 11.69 -20.57 5.83
CA ILE A 161 12.86 -19.76 6.17
C ILE A 161 12.49 -18.29 6.36
N ASP A 162 13.18 -17.62 7.28
CA ASP A 162 13.14 -16.16 7.39
C ASP A 162 13.99 -15.59 6.26
N MET A 163 13.33 -15.05 5.22
CA MET A 163 14.00 -14.48 4.05
C MET A 163 14.64 -13.14 4.36
N PHE A 164 14.25 -12.50 5.47
CA PHE A 164 14.74 -11.19 5.90
C PHE A 164 15.25 -11.23 7.35
N PRO A 165 16.36 -11.94 7.61
CA PRO A 165 17.00 -11.90 8.92
C PRO A 165 17.48 -10.47 9.24
N PRO A 166 17.48 -10.04 10.52
CA PRO A 166 17.82 -8.66 10.91
C PRO A 166 19.22 -8.18 10.49
N PHE A 167 20.14 -9.12 10.25
CA PHE A 167 21.53 -8.85 9.88
C PHE A 167 21.75 -8.73 8.35
N VAL A 168 20.75 -9.06 7.53
CA VAL A 168 20.84 -8.91 6.09
C VAL A 168 20.60 -7.45 5.72
N GLN A 169 21.64 -6.75 5.29
CA GLN A 169 21.50 -5.45 4.64
C GLN A 169 21.00 -5.66 3.20
N GLY A 170 20.09 -4.80 2.75
CA GLY A 170 19.58 -4.84 1.37
C GLY A 170 18.37 -5.75 1.16
N ARG A 171 17.30 -5.58 1.94
CA ARG A 171 16.01 -6.27 1.73
C ARG A 171 15.49 -6.18 0.30
N SER A 172 15.75 -5.06 -0.39
CA SER A 172 15.40 -4.85 -1.79
C SER A 172 16.13 -5.82 -2.72
N TYR A 173 17.41 -6.13 -2.47
CA TYR A 173 18.18 -7.07 -3.28
C TYR A 173 17.57 -8.48 -3.22
N VAL A 174 17.18 -8.93 -2.02
CA VAL A 174 16.51 -10.23 -1.86
C VAL A 174 15.17 -10.22 -2.61
N ALA A 175 14.36 -9.17 -2.45
CA ALA A 175 13.08 -9.06 -3.16
C ALA A 175 13.26 -8.99 -4.69
N ASP A 176 14.32 -8.32 -5.16
CA ASP A 176 14.64 -8.20 -6.57
C ASP A 176 15.12 -9.54 -7.14
N GLU A 177 15.97 -10.27 -6.44
CA GLU A 177 16.38 -11.62 -6.83
C GLU A 177 15.15 -12.52 -6.98
N GLU A 178 14.23 -12.50 -6.02
CA GLU A 178 12.98 -13.26 -6.08
C GLU A 178 12.09 -12.83 -7.26
N LEU A 179 11.98 -11.54 -7.54
CA LEU A 179 11.14 -11.05 -8.63
C LEU A 179 11.77 -11.22 -10.03
N GLU A 180 13.09 -11.06 -10.16
CA GLU A 180 13.83 -11.29 -11.42
C GLU A 180 13.89 -12.76 -11.77
N SER A 181 13.79 -13.59 -10.74
CA SER A 181 13.50 -14.98 -10.90
C SER A 181 12.11 -15.10 -11.55
N LEU A 182 11.01 -14.65 -10.94
CA LEU A 182 9.69 -14.31 -11.55
C LEU A 182 9.56 -14.09 -13.08
N ASP A 183 8.77 -14.88 -13.84
CA ASP A 183 8.26 -14.39 -15.14
C ASP A 183 7.24 -13.27 -14.86
N PRO A 184 7.36 -12.08 -15.48
CA PRO A 184 6.47 -10.96 -15.20
C PRO A 184 4.97 -11.27 -15.33
N ARG A 185 4.60 -12.25 -16.16
CA ARG A 185 3.21 -12.67 -16.37
C ARG A 185 2.60 -13.34 -15.13
N VAL A 186 3.40 -13.87 -14.21
CA VAL A 186 2.91 -14.52 -12.98
C VAL A 186 2.86 -13.63 -11.76
N HIS A 187 3.35 -12.40 -11.83
CA HIS A 187 3.39 -11.49 -10.67
C HIS A 187 2.00 -11.26 -10.05
N ALA A 188 0.95 -11.19 -10.87
CA ALA A 188 -0.43 -11.08 -10.40
C ALA A 188 -0.85 -12.29 -9.55
N LEU A 189 -0.54 -13.51 -10.00
CA LEU A 189 -0.84 -14.75 -9.28
C LEU A 189 -0.03 -14.82 -7.99
N MET A 190 1.26 -14.48 -8.06
CA MET A 190 2.16 -14.44 -6.91
C MET A 190 1.57 -13.57 -5.81
N ILE A 191 1.22 -12.32 -6.11
CA ILE A 191 0.62 -11.39 -5.15
C ILE A 191 -0.68 -11.97 -4.59
N SER A 192 -1.55 -12.52 -5.44
CA SER A 192 -2.81 -13.09 -4.96
C SER A 192 -2.58 -14.20 -3.94
N ARG A 193 -1.73 -15.19 -4.26
CA ARG A 193 -1.45 -16.31 -3.37
C ARG A 193 -0.69 -15.88 -2.13
N MET A 194 0.21 -14.91 -2.26
CA MET A 194 0.93 -14.33 -1.11
C MET A 194 -0.08 -13.79 -0.09
N VAL A 195 -1.05 -12.99 -0.53
CA VAL A 195 -2.11 -12.45 0.33
C VAL A 195 -3.01 -13.54 0.90
N ASP A 196 -3.41 -14.52 0.08
CA ASP A 196 -4.29 -15.62 0.54
C ASP A 196 -3.62 -16.48 1.63
N GLY A 197 -2.28 -16.51 1.68
CA GLY A 197 -1.52 -17.18 2.75
C GLY A 197 -1.37 -16.37 4.03
N ILE A 198 -1.64 -15.05 4.02
CA ILE A 198 -1.50 -14.20 5.22
C ILE A 198 -2.52 -14.65 6.27
N GLY A 199 -2.03 -14.91 7.48
CA GLY A 199 -2.83 -15.44 8.59
C GLY A 199 -3.10 -16.96 8.52
N ALA A 200 -2.92 -17.58 7.35
CA ALA A 200 -3.11 -19.03 7.16
C ALA A 200 -1.79 -19.82 7.30
N CYS A 201 -0.67 -19.25 6.86
CA CYS A 201 0.62 -19.94 6.71
C CYS A 201 1.62 -19.67 7.85
N GLY A 202 1.19 -18.98 8.92
CA GLY A 202 1.99 -18.74 10.13
C GLY A 202 2.82 -17.43 10.12
N PRO A 203 3.46 -17.10 11.26
CA PRO A 203 4.04 -15.77 11.48
C PRO A 203 5.29 -15.47 10.64
N VAL A 204 6.11 -16.48 10.32
CA VAL A 204 7.30 -16.30 9.45
C VAL A 204 6.88 -15.91 8.04
N TYR A 205 5.87 -16.61 7.51
CA TYR A 205 5.29 -16.32 6.21
C TYR A 205 4.70 -14.90 6.16
N ASP A 206 3.90 -14.53 7.17
CA ASP A 206 3.31 -13.20 7.28
C ASP A 206 4.38 -12.09 7.26
N LYS A 207 5.47 -12.27 8.03
CA LYS A 207 6.59 -11.33 8.04
C LYS A 207 7.22 -11.21 6.65
N ASN A 208 7.55 -12.34 6.01
CA ASN A 208 8.16 -12.37 4.68
C ASN A 208 7.26 -11.69 3.64
N ALA A 209 5.96 -11.99 3.65
CA ALA A 209 4.99 -11.46 2.69
C ALA A 209 4.89 -9.92 2.79
N ARG A 210 4.79 -9.39 4.02
CA ARG A 210 4.69 -7.94 4.26
C ARG A 210 5.93 -7.19 3.77
N ILE A 211 7.12 -7.69 4.08
CA ILE A 211 8.39 -7.08 3.64
C ILE A 211 8.51 -7.13 2.11
N LEU A 212 8.17 -8.25 1.48
CA LEU A 212 8.17 -8.37 0.01
C LEU A 212 7.21 -7.35 -0.63
N PHE A 213 5.99 -7.18 -0.11
CA PHE A 213 5.06 -6.19 -0.64
C PHE A 213 5.57 -4.75 -0.51
N GLU A 214 6.20 -4.42 0.61
CA GLU A 214 6.84 -3.12 0.81
C GLU A 214 7.95 -2.90 -0.23
N CYS A 215 8.86 -3.86 -0.40
CA CYS A 215 9.91 -3.77 -1.42
C CYS A 215 9.37 -3.69 -2.86
N PHE A 216 8.28 -4.42 -3.17
CA PHE A 216 7.64 -4.32 -4.47
C PHE A 216 7.03 -2.95 -4.73
N ALA A 217 6.49 -2.29 -3.71
CA ALA A 217 6.03 -0.91 -3.81
C ALA A 217 7.19 0.09 -3.96
N GLU A 218 8.28 -0.06 -3.20
CA GLU A 218 9.47 0.81 -3.28
C GLU A 218 10.05 0.92 -4.69
N ARG A 219 9.92 -0.12 -5.52
CA ARG A 219 10.36 -0.14 -6.92
C ARG A 219 9.60 0.82 -7.83
N LYS A 220 8.36 1.19 -7.46
CA LYS A 220 7.48 2.08 -8.25
C LYS A 220 7.29 1.62 -9.70
N ASP A 221 7.28 0.31 -9.92
CA ASP A 221 7.04 -0.28 -11.24
C ASP A 221 5.53 -0.19 -11.60
N PRO A 222 5.15 0.37 -12.76
CA PRO A 222 3.74 0.57 -13.12
C PRO A 222 2.90 -0.71 -13.20
N ASN A 223 3.49 -1.85 -13.57
CA ASN A 223 2.78 -3.13 -13.65
C ASN A 223 2.58 -3.69 -12.25
N MET A 224 3.62 -3.67 -11.42
CA MET A 224 3.54 -4.06 -10.01
C MET A 224 2.53 -3.22 -9.24
N GLN A 225 2.58 -1.89 -9.39
CA GLN A 225 1.58 -0.96 -8.83
C GLN A 225 0.16 -1.34 -9.22
N ARG A 226 -0.08 -1.74 -10.49
CA ARG A 226 -1.39 -2.19 -10.96
C ARG A 226 -1.83 -3.44 -10.20
N HIS A 227 -0.96 -4.42 -10.03
CA HIS A 227 -1.30 -5.66 -9.34
C HIS A 227 -1.55 -5.45 -7.85
N LEU A 228 -0.72 -4.64 -7.17
CA LEU A 228 -0.92 -4.26 -5.76
C LEU A 228 -2.25 -3.51 -5.58
N PHE A 229 -2.56 -2.56 -6.47
CA PHE A 229 -3.84 -1.85 -6.45
C PHE A 229 -5.04 -2.79 -6.61
N GLU A 230 -4.99 -3.69 -7.60
CA GLU A 230 -6.09 -4.63 -7.85
C GLU A 230 -6.33 -5.52 -6.62
N LYS A 231 -5.29 -6.10 -6.04
CA LYS A 231 -5.46 -7.03 -4.91
C LYS A 231 -5.81 -6.34 -3.58
N PHE A 232 -5.16 -5.23 -3.25
CA PHE A 232 -5.32 -4.59 -1.94
C PHE A 232 -6.47 -3.58 -1.89
N ILE A 233 -6.71 -2.85 -2.96
CA ILE A 233 -7.67 -1.74 -2.97
C ILE A 233 -8.97 -2.13 -3.70
N ASN A 234 -8.86 -2.69 -4.90
CA ASN A 234 -10.04 -3.01 -5.72
C ASN A 234 -10.79 -4.24 -5.18
N ASP A 235 -10.07 -5.32 -4.92
CA ASP A 235 -10.67 -6.60 -4.52
C ASP A 235 -11.02 -6.63 -3.02
N ARG A 236 -10.39 -5.76 -2.21
CA ARG A 236 -10.65 -5.59 -0.76
C ARG A 236 -10.48 -6.89 0.01
N THR A 237 -9.36 -7.56 -0.23
CA THR A 237 -9.10 -8.92 0.28
C THR A 237 -8.65 -8.95 1.75
N LEU A 238 -8.30 -7.81 2.33
CA LEU A 238 -7.71 -7.72 3.66
C LEU A 238 -8.71 -7.23 4.72
N PRO A 239 -8.64 -7.77 5.96
CA PRO A 239 -9.41 -7.25 7.09
C PRO A 239 -8.87 -5.88 7.56
N SER A 240 -9.69 -5.13 8.31
CA SER A 240 -9.32 -3.81 8.85
C SER A 240 -8.09 -3.84 9.77
N SER A 241 -7.78 -4.98 10.38
CA SER A 241 -6.58 -5.17 11.22
C SER A 241 -5.28 -5.23 10.43
N SER A 242 -5.31 -5.13 9.09
CA SER A 242 -4.14 -5.19 8.21
C SER A 242 -3.41 -3.84 8.15
N THR A 243 -3.01 -3.30 9.29
CA THR A 243 -2.36 -1.98 9.42
C THR A 243 -1.01 -1.90 8.71
N TRP A 244 -0.38 -3.04 8.42
CA TRP A 244 0.83 -3.16 7.60
C TRP A 244 0.64 -2.66 6.16
N LEU A 245 -0.60 -2.61 5.65
CA LEU A 245 -0.88 -2.07 4.31
C LEU A 245 -0.47 -0.60 4.19
N ILE A 246 -0.51 0.16 5.28
CA ILE A 246 -0.04 1.55 5.32
C ILE A 246 1.44 1.64 4.95
N ASP A 247 2.26 0.63 5.30
CA ASP A 247 3.69 0.60 4.95
C ASP A 247 3.87 0.47 3.44
N VAL A 248 3.08 -0.40 2.81
CA VAL A 248 3.08 -0.60 1.34
C VAL A 248 2.59 0.65 0.61
N ILE A 249 1.51 1.28 1.09
CA ILE A 249 0.96 2.50 0.46
C ILE A 249 1.92 3.69 0.65
N ALA A 250 2.55 3.83 1.81
CA ALA A 250 3.53 4.89 2.05
C ALA A 250 4.79 4.74 1.19
N ALA A 251 5.23 3.50 0.92
CA ALA A 251 6.32 3.22 0.00
C ALA A 251 6.00 3.66 -1.45
N ASP A 252 4.74 3.56 -1.86
CA ASP A 252 4.28 4.04 -3.16
C ASP A 252 2.81 4.52 -3.18
N THR A 253 2.64 5.81 -2.92
CA THR A 253 1.33 6.47 -2.89
C THR A 253 0.65 6.52 -4.27
N ALA A 254 1.39 6.26 -5.36
CA ALA A 254 0.82 6.22 -6.71
C ALA A 254 -0.15 5.05 -6.91
N ILE A 255 -0.10 4.03 -6.05
CA ILE A 255 -1.09 2.94 -5.99
C ILE A 255 -2.52 3.51 -5.89
N LEU A 256 -2.71 4.60 -5.12
CA LEU A 256 -4.02 5.24 -4.92
C LEU A 256 -4.48 6.14 -6.08
N LYS A 257 -3.71 6.31 -7.15
CA LYS A 257 -4.12 7.13 -8.31
C LYS A 257 -5.18 6.44 -9.18
N ARG A 258 -5.30 5.10 -9.08
CA ARG A 258 -6.24 4.29 -9.87
C ARG A 258 -7.64 4.34 -9.26
N LYS A 259 -8.67 4.22 -10.09
CA LYS A 259 -10.08 4.21 -9.64
C LYS A 259 -10.53 2.77 -9.40
N ALA A 260 -11.02 2.48 -8.19
CA ALA A 260 -11.55 1.17 -7.84
C ALA A 260 -12.92 0.93 -8.51
N LYS A 261 -13.30 -0.33 -8.74
CA LYS A 261 -14.62 -0.69 -9.28
C LYS A 261 -15.75 -0.27 -8.33
N ASN A 262 -15.55 -0.47 -7.04
CA ASN A 262 -16.45 0.01 -5.99
C ASN A 262 -15.71 1.02 -5.11
N VAL A 263 -15.82 2.30 -5.49
CA VAL A 263 -15.11 3.41 -4.87
C VAL A 263 -15.46 3.56 -3.38
N SER A 264 -16.75 3.62 -3.05
CA SER A 264 -17.21 3.80 -1.67
C SER A 264 -16.74 2.69 -0.74
N ALA A 265 -16.76 1.44 -1.21
CA ALA A 265 -16.31 0.33 -0.39
C ALA A 265 -14.79 0.25 -0.23
N ALA A 266 -14.02 0.67 -1.24
CA ALA A 266 -12.56 0.78 -1.13
C ALA A 266 -12.17 1.89 -0.13
N ASP A 267 -12.84 3.04 -0.21
CA ASP A 267 -12.66 4.15 0.74
C ASP A 267 -12.97 3.75 2.18
N ALA A 268 -14.08 3.06 2.40
CA ALA A 268 -14.46 2.56 3.73
C ALA A 268 -13.45 1.55 4.29
N ALA A 269 -12.92 0.65 3.45
CA ALA A 269 -11.92 -0.34 3.87
C ALA A 269 -10.60 0.33 4.27
N LEU A 270 -10.10 1.26 3.45
CA LEU A 270 -8.89 2.05 3.77
C LEU A 270 -9.08 2.88 5.04
N SER A 271 -10.23 3.55 5.17
CA SER A 271 -10.59 4.30 6.38
C SER A 271 -10.57 3.41 7.63
N ALA A 272 -11.09 2.19 7.55
CA ALA A 272 -11.08 1.24 8.67
C ALA A 272 -9.65 0.82 9.06
N ILE A 273 -8.78 0.55 8.08
CA ILE A 273 -7.36 0.20 8.32
C ILE A 273 -6.63 1.36 8.99
N ILE A 274 -6.85 2.60 8.54
CA ILE A 274 -6.21 3.79 9.11
C ILE A 274 -6.69 4.04 10.55
N LYS A 275 -7.97 3.80 10.84
CA LYS A 275 -8.51 3.95 12.19
C LYS A 275 -7.93 2.94 13.17
N ASP A 276 -7.71 1.70 12.73
CA ASP A 276 -7.14 0.62 13.55
C ASP A 276 -5.62 0.73 13.73
N ALA A 277 -4.96 1.57 12.92
CA ALA A 277 -3.52 1.80 13.01
C ALA A 277 -3.13 2.37 14.40
N PRO A 278 -2.00 1.94 14.98
CA PRO A 278 -1.48 2.51 16.23
C PRO A 278 -1.05 3.98 16.05
N ASP A 279 -1.07 4.74 17.15
CA ASP A 279 -0.69 6.16 17.19
C ASP A 279 0.79 6.35 17.56
N ASP A 280 1.67 5.44 17.14
CA ASP A 280 3.12 5.57 17.30
C ASP A 280 3.74 6.48 16.22
N GLU A 281 4.89 7.06 16.52
CA GLU A 281 5.53 8.08 15.66
C GLU A 281 5.87 7.54 14.25
N GLU A 282 6.37 6.30 14.14
CA GLU A 282 6.68 5.68 12.85
C GLU A 282 5.42 5.53 11.99
N ARG A 283 4.32 5.09 12.58
CA ARG A 283 3.04 4.96 11.89
C ARG A 283 2.47 6.31 11.48
N LEU A 284 2.57 7.32 12.34
CA LEU A 284 2.10 8.66 12.05
C LEU A 284 2.87 9.27 10.87
N GLU A 285 4.21 9.18 10.84
CA GLU A 285 5.03 9.67 9.72
C GLU A 285 4.58 9.07 8.36
N LYS A 286 4.30 7.76 8.32
CA LYS A 286 3.79 7.11 7.10
C LYS A 286 2.41 7.63 6.70
N LEU A 287 1.52 7.85 7.66
CA LEU A 287 0.20 8.45 7.40
C LEU A 287 0.32 9.90 6.91
N GLU A 288 1.30 10.68 7.39
CA GLU A 288 1.58 12.04 6.90
C GLU A 288 1.97 12.03 5.43
N MET A 289 2.88 11.13 5.04
CA MET A 289 3.29 10.95 3.63
C MET A 289 2.09 10.63 2.74
N ILE A 290 1.25 9.68 3.16
CA ILE A 290 0.03 9.30 2.43
C ILE A 290 -0.91 10.49 2.32
N PHE A 291 -1.17 11.21 3.41
CA PHE A 291 -2.08 12.35 3.43
C PHE A 291 -1.61 13.46 2.49
N LYS A 292 -0.32 13.82 2.57
CA LYS A 292 0.29 14.85 1.71
C LYS A 292 0.18 14.47 0.23
N ASP A 293 0.66 13.29 -0.14
CA ASP A 293 0.68 12.86 -1.55
C ASP A 293 -0.72 12.67 -2.12
N LEU A 294 -1.66 12.19 -1.30
CA LEU A 294 -3.07 12.03 -1.70
C LEU A 294 -3.68 13.40 -2.06
N ILE A 295 -3.44 14.40 -1.21
CA ILE A 295 -3.98 15.76 -1.37
C ILE A 295 -3.30 16.54 -2.49
N GLU A 296 -1.98 16.38 -2.66
CA GLU A 296 -1.23 17.04 -3.74
C GLU A 296 -1.48 16.37 -5.10
N GLY A 297 -1.62 15.05 -5.12
CA GLY A 297 -1.73 14.25 -6.35
C GLY A 297 -3.13 14.13 -6.96
N ASN A 298 -4.17 14.64 -6.31
CA ASN A 298 -5.56 14.52 -6.78
C ASN A 298 -6.30 15.86 -6.81
N SER A 299 -7.25 15.98 -7.73
CA SER A 299 -8.17 17.11 -7.77
C SER A 299 -9.24 16.97 -6.68
N GLU A 300 -9.80 18.10 -6.23
CA GLU A 300 -10.81 18.11 -5.17
C GLU A 300 -12.05 17.25 -5.49
N PRO A 301 -12.62 17.26 -6.71
CA PRO A 301 -13.72 16.35 -7.05
C PRO A 301 -13.34 14.87 -6.93
N ALA A 302 -12.10 14.52 -7.28
CA ALA A 302 -11.62 13.14 -7.18
C ALA A 302 -11.43 12.73 -5.71
N LEU A 303 -10.91 13.61 -4.86
CA LEU A 303 -10.78 13.39 -3.42
C LEU A 303 -12.15 13.17 -2.76
N ARG A 304 -13.13 14.01 -3.11
CA ARG A 304 -14.50 13.89 -2.59
C ARG A 304 -15.20 12.62 -3.07
N GLU A 305 -15.07 12.28 -4.35
CA GLU A 305 -15.72 11.08 -4.90
C GLU A 305 -15.08 9.80 -4.35
N ARG A 306 -13.77 9.80 -4.10
CA ARG A 306 -13.00 8.56 -3.89
C ARG A 306 -12.47 8.30 -2.50
N TYR A 307 -12.22 9.34 -1.71
CA TYR A 307 -11.40 9.24 -0.50
C TYR A 307 -11.96 10.04 0.67
N GLU A 308 -13.26 10.34 0.71
CA GLU A 308 -13.86 11.17 1.77
C GLU A 308 -13.68 10.54 3.16
N HIS A 309 -13.95 9.24 3.31
CA HIS A 309 -13.79 8.54 4.60
C HIS A 309 -12.31 8.29 4.95
N THR A 310 -11.46 8.06 3.95
CA THR A 310 -10.02 7.89 4.10
C THR A 310 -9.39 9.20 4.59
N ILE A 311 -9.73 10.34 3.96
CA ILE A 311 -9.28 11.67 4.38
C ILE A 311 -9.75 11.96 5.80
N LEU A 312 -11.01 11.68 6.14
CA LEU A 312 -11.51 11.90 7.50
C LEU A 312 -10.75 11.06 8.54
N ALA A 313 -10.43 9.80 8.23
CA ALA A 313 -9.62 8.95 9.10
C ALA A 313 -8.20 9.50 9.28
N LEU A 314 -7.55 9.93 8.19
CA LEU A 314 -6.23 10.58 8.22
C LEU A 314 -6.27 11.86 9.06
N CYS A 315 -7.25 12.73 8.84
CA CYS A 315 -7.43 13.95 9.63
C CYS A 315 -7.58 13.61 11.12
N SER A 316 -8.34 12.58 11.45
CA SER A 316 -8.55 12.15 12.84
C SER A 316 -7.27 11.63 13.51
N LYS A 317 -6.33 11.04 12.75
CA LYS A 317 -5.04 10.55 13.25
C LYS A 317 -3.99 11.67 13.31
N LEU A 318 -3.99 12.55 12.32
CA LEU A 318 -2.96 13.56 12.10
C LEU A 318 -3.32 14.96 12.63
N TRP A 319 -4.46 15.13 13.31
CA TRP A 319 -5.00 16.45 13.70
C TRP A 319 -4.05 17.34 14.52
N LEU A 320 -3.06 16.75 15.20
CA LEU A 320 -2.02 17.45 15.98
C LEU A 320 -0.76 17.80 15.16
N ARG A 321 -0.67 17.32 13.92
CA ARG A 321 0.55 17.36 13.12
C ARG A 321 0.53 18.54 12.13
N PRO A 322 1.69 19.17 11.85
CA PRO A 322 1.78 20.30 10.92
C PRO A 322 1.29 19.97 9.50
N VAL A 323 1.35 18.71 9.06
CA VAL A 323 0.91 18.27 7.72
C VAL A 323 -0.56 18.63 7.43
N MET A 324 -1.38 18.84 8.47
CA MET A 324 -2.78 19.26 8.33
C MET A 324 -2.93 20.60 7.61
N THR A 325 -1.90 21.45 7.63
CA THR A 325 -1.84 22.69 6.84
C THR A 325 -2.00 22.45 5.35
N ASN A 326 -1.52 21.31 4.81
CA ASN A 326 -1.69 20.95 3.41
C ASN A 326 -3.17 20.73 3.05
N GLY A 327 -3.94 20.14 3.98
CA GLY A 327 -5.37 19.96 3.82
C GLY A 327 -6.15 21.25 3.98
N LEU A 328 -5.78 22.09 4.96
CA LEU A 328 -6.35 23.44 5.12
C LEU A 328 -6.09 24.34 3.90
N ALA A 329 -4.93 24.18 3.25
CA ALA A 329 -4.57 24.95 2.06
C ALA A 329 -5.42 24.62 0.83
N LYS A 330 -6.17 23.51 0.84
CA LYS A 330 -7.13 23.19 -0.22
C LYS A 330 -8.38 24.04 -0.10
N GLU A 331 -9.16 24.03 -1.17
CA GLU A 331 -10.49 24.65 -1.17
C GLU A 331 -11.60 23.60 -0.93
N GLY A 332 -12.82 24.11 -0.76
CA GLY A 332 -14.04 23.36 -0.51
C GLY A 332 -13.94 22.21 0.49
N ARG A 333 -14.37 21.02 0.08
CA ARG A 333 -14.77 19.93 0.99
C ARG A 333 -13.61 19.37 1.81
N VAL A 334 -12.39 19.35 1.26
CA VAL A 334 -11.21 18.83 1.97
C VAL A 334 -10.85 19.73 3.14
N ARG A 335 -10.81 21.05 2.91
CA ARG A 335 -10.61 22.03 3.99
C ARG A 335 -11.72 21.94 5.03
N ASP A 336 -12.98 21.82 4.62
CA ASP A 336 -14.10 21.68 5.54
C ASP A 336 -13.94 20.45 6.47
N LEU A 337 -13.51 19.30 5.94
CA LEU A 337 -13.29 18.09 6.73
C LEU A 337 -12.15 18.26 7.74
N VAL A 338 -11.07 18.93 7.34
CA VAL A 338 -9.94 19.23 8.23
C VAL A 338 -10.39 20.16 9.36
N GLU A 339 -11.06 21.26 9.02
CA GLU A 339 -11.59 22.22 9.99
C GLU A 339 -12.58 21.55 10.94
N GLN A 340 -13.54 20.79 10.42
CA GLN A 340 -14.51 20.06 11.24
C GLN A 340 -13.82 19.08 12.18
N THR A 341 -12.81 18.35 11.73
CA THR A 341 -12.07 17.41 12.57
C THR A 341 -11.35 18.13 13.70
N LEU A 342 -10.61 19.20 13.40
CA LEU A 342 -9.91 20.02 14.37
C LEU A 342 -10.87 20.60 15.43
N LEU A 343 -11.96 21.21 14.98
CA LEU A 343 -12.94 21.85 15.84
C LEU A 343 -13.68 20.83 16.72
N ASN A 344 -14.07 19.69 16.16
CA ASN A 344 -14.73 18.63 16.93
C ASN A 344 -13.80 18.02 17.98
N ARG A 345 -12.50 17.86 17.68
CA ARG A 345 -11.52 17.34 18.63
C ARG A 345 -11.29 18.31 19.78
N THR A 346 -11.13 19.60 19.47
CA THR A 346 -10.86 20.64 20.48
C THR A 346 -12.08 21.01 21.34
N CYS A 347 -13.27 20.44 21.06
CA CYS A 347 -14.39 20.48 22.00
C CYS A 347 -14.07 19.76 23.32
N ASP A 348 -13.22 18.72 23.27
CA ASP A 348 -12.69 18.08 24.47
C ASP A 348 -11.55 18.93 25.06
N HIS A 349 -11.67 19.26 26.35
CA HIS A 349 -10.74 20.18 27.01
C HIS A 349 -9.31 19.63 27.06
N ALA A 350 -9.14 18.32 27.26
CA ALA A 350 -7.82 17.70 27.26
C ALA A 350 -7.18 17.71 25.86
N ALA A 351 -7.96 17.45 24.81
CA ALA A 351 -7.49 17.59 23.43
C ALA A 351 -7.12 19.03 23.08
N ALA A 352 -7.89 20.03 23.53
CA ALA A 352 -7.55 21.45 23.35
C ALA A 352 -6.20 21.81 24.01
N GLU A 353 -5.96 21.31 25.22
CA GLU A 353 -4.69 21.48 25.95
C GLU A 353 -3.51 20.83 25.19
N LEU A 354 -3.71 19.62 24.66
CA LEU A 354 -2.71 18.91 23.86
C LEU A 354 -2.37 19.65 22.56
N LEU A 355 -3.35 20.29 21.90
CA LEU A 355 -3.08 21.09 20.71
C LEU A 355 -2.13 22.26 21.03
N LEU A 356 -2.38 23.00 22.11
CA LEU A 356 -1.48 24.09 22.52
C LEU A 356 -0.10 23.58 22.88
N GLU A 357 -0.01 22.42 23.52
CA GLU A 357 1.28 21.78 23.76
C GLU A 357 2.04 21.53 22.47
N GLN A 358 1.40 20.98 21.44
CA GLN A 358 2.07 20.76 20.15
C GLN A 358 2.48 22.08 19.48
N ILE A 359 1.62 23.10 19.50
CA ILE A 359 1.93 24.43 18.95
C ILE A 359 3.16 25.04 19.67
N TYR A 360 3.29 24.86 20.98
CA TYR A 360 4.41 25.46 21.73
C TYR A 360 5.70 24.63 21.70
N THR A 361 5.60 23.31 21.55
CA THR A 361 6.76 22.42 21.73
C THR A 361 7.28 21.84 20.43
N LYS A 362 6.40 21.63 19.43
CA LYS A 362 6.75 20.92 18.20
C LYS A 362 6.67 21.79 16.96
N TRP A 363 5.84 22.83 16.96
CA TRP A 363 5.71 23.66 15.76
C TRP A 363 6.94 24.54 15.56
N GLU A 364 7.42 24.62 14.34
CA GLU A 364 8.51 25.50 13.96
C GLU A 364 8.06 26.96 13.89
N ILE A 365 9.02 27.89 13.94
CA ILE A 365 8.75 29.33 13.82
C ILE A 365 8.03 29.60 12.50
N GLY A 366 6.81 30.13 12.59
CA GLY A 366 5.98 30.50 11.44
C GLY A 366 4.98 29.44 11.00
N GLU A 367 4.97 28.24 11.57
CA GLU A 367 3.93 27.24 11.26
C GLU A 367 2.54 27.69 11.71
N GLU A 368 2.46 28.42 12.83
CA GLU A 368 1.20 29.03 13.29
C GLU A 368 0.65 30.04 12.30
N MET A 369 1.50 30.86 11.69
CA MET A 369 1.12 31.80 10.63
C MET A 369 0.55 31.05 9.41
N PHE A 370 1.18 29.96 8.98
CA PHE A 370 0.67 29.16 7.86
C PHE A 370 -0.66 28.48 8.20
N PHE A 371 -0.78 27.92 9.39
CA PHE A 371 -2.01 27.32 9.87
C PHE A 371 -3.16 28.34 9.92
N ALA A 372 -2.91 29.50 10.53
CA ALA A 372 -3.84 30.61 10.60
C ALA A 372 -4.23 31.13 9.21
N LYS A 373 -3.26 31.26 8.29
CA LYS A 373 -3.49 31.72 6.91
C LYS A 373 -4.57 30.90 6.20
N TYR A 374 -4.61 29.58 6.43
CA TYR A 374 -5.50 28.68 5.70
C TYR A 374 -6.84 28.37 6.40
N LEU A 375 -6.94 28.58 7.71
CA LEU A 375 -8.23 28.49 8.42
C LEU A 375 -9.27 29.47 7.87
N THR A 376 -10.56 29.17 7.96
CA THR A 376 -11.60 30.19 7.80
C THR A 376 -11.64 31.12 9.02
N GLY A 377 -12.14 32.35 8.85
CA GLY A 377 -12.34 33.26 9.99
C GLY A 377 -13.27 32.67 11.05
N ARG A 378 -14.33 31.98 10.58
CA ARG A 378 -15.27 31.21 11.40
C ARG A 378 -14.55 30.12 12.21
N ALA A 379 -13.72 29.30 11.56
CA ALA A 379 -12.98 28.23 12.24
C ALA A 379 -11.96 28.78 13.22
N ALA A 380 -11.27 29.89 12.90
CA ALA A 380 -10.35 30.54 13.82
C ALA A 380 -11.06 31.02 15.10
N LEU A 381 -12.24 31.65 14.97
CA LEU A 381 -13.03 32.06 16.14
C LEU A 381 -13.52 30.85 16.96
N MET A 382 -14.07 29.82 16.31
CA MET A 382 -14.51 28.60 16.99
C MET A 382 -13.36 27.89 17.72
N LEU A 383 -12.17 27.87 17.14
CA LEU A 383 -10.99 27.28 17.76
C LEU A 383 -10.61 28.07 19.03
N ILE A 384 -10.57 29.40 18.98
CA ILE A 384 -10.29 30.20 20.17
C ILE A 384 -11.36 29.98 21.24
N VAL A 385 -12.63 29.94 20.86
CA VAL A 385 -13.73 29.62 21.79
C VAL A 385 -13.49 28.28 22.50
N ASN A 386 -13.09 27.24 21.76
CA ASN A 386 -12.76 25.93 22.33
C ASN A 386 -11.57 26.01 23.31
N LEU A 387 -10.51 26.76 22.97
CA LEU A 387 -9.35 26.96 23.84
C LEU A 387 -9.72 27.75 25.10
N CYS A 388 -10.56 28.78 24.97
CA CYS A 388 -11.05 29.57 26.10
C CYS A 388 -11.86 28.70 27.08
N LEU A 389 -12.77 27.88 26.55
CA LEU A 389 -13.53 26.92 27.34
C LEU A 389 -12.63 25.92 28.09
N ALA A 390 -11.59 25.43 27.43
CA ALA A 390 -10.64 24.53 28.07
C ALA A 390 -9.87 25.22 29.21
N GLY A 391 -9.49 26.49 29.06
CA GLY A 391 -8.83 27.22 30.13
C GLY A 391 -9.76 27.56 31.30
N GLU A 392 -11.05 27.82 31.04
CA GLU A 392 -12.03 27.93 32.13
C GLU A 392 -12.28 26.61 32.85
N ALA A 393 -12.10 25.49 32.16
CA ALA A 393 -12.13 24.15 32.75
C ALA A 393 -10.78 23.75 33.38
N ASP A 394 -9.99 24.73 33.80
CA ASP A 394 -8.71 24.60 34.52
C ASP A 394 -7.61 23.83 33.75
N GLN A 395 -7.64 23.80 32.42
CA GLN A 395 -6.51 23.31 31.63
C GLN A 395 -5.36 24.35 31.67
N ASP A 396 -4.16 23.95 32.09
CA ASP A 396 -3.08 24.86 32.49
C ASP A 396 -2.60 25.78 31.35
N ARG A 397 -2.26 25.25 30.17
CA ARG A 397 -1.79 26.07 29.04
C ARG A 397 -2.91 26.90 28.45
N CYS A 398 -4.11 26.34 28.31
CA CYS A 398 -5.29 27.10 27.88
C CYS A 398 -5.61 28.27 28.84
N SER A 399 -5.53 28.06 30.15
CA SER A 399 -5.73 29.11 31.16
C SER A 399 -4.70 30.24 31.03
N LYS A 400 -3.43 29.87 30.84
CA LYS A 400 -2.33 30.83 30.60
C LYS A 400 -2.51 31.59 29.29
N LEU A 401 -3.06 30.94 28.27
CA LEU A 401 -3.36 31.57 26.99
C LEU A 401 -4.43 32.65 27.15
N ILE A 402 -5.53 32.35 27.85
CA ILE A 402 -6.62 33.29 28.12
C ILE A 402 -6.14 34.51 28.91
N LYS A 403 -5.38 34.29 29.99
CA LYS A 403 -4.83 35.38 30.83
C LYS A 403 -3.96 36.35 30.05
N ARG A 404 -3.41 35.91 28.91
CA ARG A 404 -2.56 36.72 28.03
C ARG A 404 -3.32 37.21 26.79
N GLY A 405 -4.65 37.18 26.80
CA GLY A 405 -5.49 37.63 25.69
C GLY A 405 -5.22 36.88 24.38
N CYS A 406 -4.88 35.59 24.47
CA CYS A 406 -4.49 34.74 23.34
C CYS A 406 -3.23 35.20 22.56
N ALA A 407 -2.34 36.00 23.17
CA ALA A 407 -1.17 36.58 22.50
C ALA A 407 -0.14 35.55 21.97
N HIS A 408 -0.16 34.31 22.46
CA HIS A 408 0.79 33.25 22.06
C HIS A 408 0.37 32.49 20.79
N ILE A 409 -0.78 32.81 20.20
CA ILE A 409 -1.22 32.34 18.88
C ILE A 409 -1.65 33.55 18.03
N PRO A 410 -0.70 34.45 17.71
CA PRO A 410 -1.00 35.80 17.25
C PRO A 410 -1.76 35.84 15.92
N ASP A 411 -1.48 34.94 14.97
CA ASP A 411 -2.12 34.95 13.66
C ASP A 411 -3.54 34.34 13.71
N ILE A 412 -3.74 33.25 14.46
CA ILE A 412 -5.07 32.68 14.74
C ILE A 412 -5.93 33.73 15.46
N ARG A 413 -5.36 34.41 16.45
CA ARG A 413 -6.01 35.51 17.19
C ARG A 413 -6.40 36.65 16.25
N ALA A 414 -5.47 37.16 15.44
CA ALA A 414 -5.75 38.25 14.51
C ALA A 414 -6.88 37.89 13.55
N LYS A 415 -6.91 36.64 13.08
CA LYS A 415 -7.95 36.15 12.18
C LYS A 415 -9.32 36.03 12.84
N ALA A 416 -9.38 35.55 14.08
CA ALA A 416 -10.61 35.51 14.86
C ALA A 416 -11.14 36.93 15.16
N ILE A 417 -10.28 37.88 15.56
CA ILE A 417 -10.67 39.28 15.79
C ILE A 417 -11.23 39.90 14.51
N LYS A 418 -10.56 39.67 13.36
CA LYS A 418 -11.05 40.15 12.08
C LYS A 418 -12.44 39.61 11.76
N PHE A 419 -12.65 38.30 11.93
CA PHE A 419 -13.96 37.68 11.72
C PHE A 419 -15.03 38.24 12.65
N LEU A 420 -14.70 38.39 13.94
CA LEU A 420 -15.59 38.92 14.97
C LEU A 420 -16.08 40.35 14.66
N ARG A 421 -15.23 41.18 14.05
CA ARG A 421 -15.58 42.56 13.66
C ARG A 421 -16.31 42.66 12.32
N GLU A 422 -15.94 41.82 11.36
CA GLU A 422 -16.47 41.89 9.99
C GLU A 422 -17.77 41.08 9.80
N ASN A 423 -18.03 40.09 10.67
CA ASN A 423 -19.16 39.16 10.55
C ASN A 423 -19.90 39.02 11.89
N GLU A 424 -20.35 40.15 12.43
CA GLU A 424 -20.92 40.25 13.79
C GLU A 424 -22.06 39.27 14.05
N ASN A 425 -23.01 39.10 13.12
CA ASN A 425 -24.13 38.16 13.27
C ASN A 425 -23.68 36.69 13.36
N ASP A 426 -22.73 36.29 12.50
CA ASP A 426 -22.21 34.92 12.51
C ASP A 426 -21.34 34.67 13.74
N ALA A 427 -20.56 35.67 14.15
CA ALA A 427 -19.79 35.61 15.38
C ALA A 427 -20.71 35.48 16.59
N TRP A 428 -21.82 36.22 16.62
CA TRP A 428 -22.84 36.10 17.65
C TRP A 428 -23.42 34.68 17.69
N TYR A 429 -23.75 34.06 16.55
CA TYR A 429 -24.24 32.67 16.53
C TYR A 429 -23.21 31.63 17.01
N ILE A 430 -21.92 31.88 16.78
CA ILE A 430 -20.85 31.00 17.30
C ILE A 430 -20.73 31.12 18.82
N LEU A 431 -20.95 32.32 19.35
CA LEU A 431 -20.85 32.65 20.76
C LEU A 431 -22.15 32.33 21.54
N ASP A 432 -23.30 32.41 20.88
CA ASP A 432 -24.63 32.09 21.41
C ASP A 432 -25.09 30.72 20.91
N THR A 433 -24.76 29.69 21.68
CA THR A 433 -24.96 28.29 21.27
C THR A 433 -26.40 27.77 21.45
N ASP A 434 -27.38 28.61 21.81
CA ASP A 434 -28.80 28.25 21.87
C ASP A 434 -29.68 29.47 21.49
N ASP A 435 -30.85 29.23 20.88
CA ASP A 435 -31.91 30.19 20.48
C ASP A 435 -32.53 31.05 21.63
N ASN A 436 -31.79 31.30 22.72
CA ASN A 436 -32.21 32.10 23.87
C ASN A 436 -31.16 33.20 24.15
N GLU A 437 -31.03 34.17 23.24
CA GLU A 437 -30.46 35.54 23.35
C GLU A 437 -29.60 35.86 24.59
N THR A 438 -28.62 35.03 24.98
CA THR A 438 -27.88 35.20 26.26
C THR A 438 -26.42 34.73 26.21
N GLY A 439 -25.86 34.46 25.04
CA GLY A 439 -24.40 34.38 24.85
C GLY A 439 -23.71 35.74 25.08
N PRO A 440 -22.37 35.78 25.29
CA PRO A 440 -21.64 37.05 25.26
C PRO A 440 -21.87 37.76 23.93
N SER A 441 -22.00 39.08 23.97
CA SER A 441 -21.86 39.84 22.73
C SER A 441 -20.44 39.63 22.17
N PRO A 442 -20.26 39.74 20.84
CA PRO A 442 -18.94 39.79 20.22
C PRO A 442 -17.99 40.77 20.92
N GLU A 443 -18.50 41.92 21.36
CA GLU A 443 -17.73 42.93 22.08
C GLU A 443 -17.32 42.46 23.48
N ASP A 444 -18.23 41.83 24.25
CA ASP A 444 -17.89 41.24 25.55
C ASP A 444 -16.83 40.14 25.41
N PHE A 445 -16.97 39.26 24.41
CA PHE A 445 -15.99 38.19 24.16
C PHE A 445 -14.62 38.78 23.79
N PHE A 446 -14.61 39.82 22.95
CA PHE A 446 -13.37 40.51 22.60
C PHE A 446 -12.70 41.11 23.83
N GLU A 447 -13.43 41.91 24.61
CA GLU A 447 -12.92 42.57 25.82
C GLU A 447 -12.40 41.57 26.84
N HIS A 448 -12.99 40.39 26.91
CA HIS A 448 -12.66 39.39 27.93
C HIS A 448 -11.51 38.44 27.54
N TYR A 449 -11.49 37.95 26.29
CA TYR A 449 -10.57 36.87 25.87
C TYR A 449 -9.52 37.30 24.86
N LEU A 450 -9.78 38.36 24.09
CA LEU A 450 -8.96 38.75 22.94
C LEU A 450 -8.28 40.10 23.12
N LYS A 451 -8.75 40.94 24.04
CA LYS A 451 -8.10 42.19 24.41
C LYS A 451 -6.83 41.85 25.16
N ALA A 452 -5.70 42.04 24.50
CA ALA A 452 -4.42 41.96 25.18
C ALA A 452 -4.24 43.30 25.92
N GLU A 453 -4.27 43.27 27.25
CA GLU A 453 -3.48 44.24 28.01
C GLU A 453 -2.06 43.69 28.08
N PRO A 454 -1.06 44.36 27.48
CA PRO A 454 0.31 43.98 27.73
C PRO A 454 0.60 44.30 29.20
N GLU A 455 0.92 43.31 30.03
CA GLU A 455 1.34 43.50 31.44
C GLU A 455 2.54 44.46 31.58
N TRP A 456 3.20 44.85 30.48
CA TRP A 456 4.25 45.87 30.45
C TRP A 456 3.75 47.31 30.18
N LEU A 457 2.44 47.53 30.09
CA LEU A 457 1.81 48.83 29.79
C LEU A 457 1.00 49.41 30.95
N VAL A 458 0.93 48.71 32.09
CA VAL A 458 0.46 49.28 33.35
C VAL A 458 1.71 49.61 34.20
N PRO A 459 2.07 50.90 34.37
CA PRO A 459 3.05 51.28 35.38
C PRO A 459 2.61 50.73 36.74
N ASP A 460 3.53 50.22 37.55
CA ASP A 460 3.31 49.59 38.88
C ASP A 460 2.44 50.42 39.87
N ASP A 461 2.09 51.66 39.53
CA ASP A 461 1.34 52.60 40.36
C ASP A 461 -0.17 52.73 40.03
N TYR A 462 -0.70 51.98 39.05
CA TYR A 462 -2.14 51.99 38.73
C TYR A 462 -2.68 50.58 38.42
N GLY A 463 -2.60 49.68 39.40
CA GLY A 463 -3.40 48.45 39.35
C GLY A 463 -4.89 48.76 39.58
N PRO A 464 -5.82 48.03 38.94
CA PRO A 464 -7.24 48.11 39.28
C PRO A 464 -7.41 47.82 40.77
N SER A 465 -8.29 48.57 41.43
CA SER A 465 -8.59 48.41 42.86
C SER A 465 -8.99 46.95 43.18
N GLU A 466 -8.80 46.50 44.42
CA GLU A 466 -9.26 45.15 44.83
C GLU A 466 -10.74 44.94 44.49
N GLU A 467 -11.56 45.99 44.53
CA GLU A 467 -12.97 45.97 44.13
C GLU A 467 -13.16 45.72 42.63
N GLU A 468 -12.38 46.37 41.75
CA GLU A 468 -12.42 46.15 40.30
C GLU A 468 -11.87 44.78 39.90
N GLN A 469 -10.88 44.27 40.63
CA GLN A 469 -10.35 42.91 40.46
C GLN A 469 -11.36 41.86 40.92
N GLU A 470 -12.03 42.08 42.05
CA GLU A 470 -13.07 41.21 42.59
C GLU A 470 -14.34 41.25 41.73
N GLU A 471 -14.71 42.41 41.19
CA GLU A 471 -15.81 42.56 40.24
C GLU A 471 -15.49 41.87 38.90
N SER A 472 -14.26 42.01 38.40
CA SER A 472 -13.79 41.28 37.22
C SER A 472 -13.80 39.77 37.45
N ARG A 473 -13.39 39.29 38.64
CA ARG A 473 -13.47 37.87 39.04
C ARG A 473 -14.92 37.37 39.14
N ARG A 474 -15.85 38.20 39.65
CA ARG A 474 -17.28 37.86 39.71
C ARG A 474 -17.91 37.83 38.33
N ARG A 475 -17.55 38.76 37.44
CA ARG A 475 -17.95 38.75 36.03
C ARG A 475 -17.38 37.53 35.31
N LEU A 476 -16.12 37.15 35.58
CA LEU A 476 -15.47 35.91 35.12
C LEU A 476 -16.22 34.65 35.56
N GLN A 477 -16.51 34.53 36.86
CA GLN A 477 -17.26 33.39 37.37
C GLN A 477 -18.68 33.35 36.80
N ALA A 478 -19.37 34.49 36.70
CA ALA A 478 -20.73 34.54 36.14
C ALA A 478 -20.75 34.24 34.64
N PHE A 479 -19.76 34.73 33.89
CA PHE A 479 -19.56 34.44 32.48
C PHE A 479 -19.25 32.96 32.26
N SER A 480 -18.25 32.43 32.96
CA SER A 480 -17.81 31.05 32.86
C SER A 480 -18.89 30.04 33.29
N LEU A 481 -19.65 30.34 34.34
CA LEU A 481 -20.79 29.53 34.76
C LEU A 481 -21.89 29.49 33.69
N ARG A 482 -22.17 30.60 33.01
CA ARG A 482 -23.16 30.66 31.91
C ARG A 482 -22.68 29.92 30.66
N PHE A 483 -21.39 30.04 30.35
CA PHE A 483 -20.76 29.46 29.18
C PHE A 483 -20.57 27.94 29.30
N ASN A 484 -20.10 27.45 30.45
CA ASN A 484 -19.86 26.02 30.71
C ASN A 484 -21.12 25.20 30.99
N ALA A 485 -22.12 25.76 31.68
CA ALA A 485 -23.36 25.03 32.00
C ALA A 485 -24.18 24.66 30.75
N LYS A 486 -24.10 25.46 29.69
CA LYS A 486 -24.91 25.29 28.48
C LYS A 486 -24.31 24.31 27.47
N ARG A 487 -22.98 24.26 27.33
CA ARG A 487 -22.34 23.33 26.37
C ARG A 487 -22.45 21.86 26.79
N LYS A 488 -22.49 21.56 28.10
CA LYS A 488 -22.82 20.21 28.61
C LYS A 488 -24.24 19.75 28.24
N ALA A 489 -25.18 20.66 28.00
CA ALA A 489 -26.52 20.32 27.54
C ALA A 489 -26.54 20.01 26.04
N SER A 490 -25.80 20.77 25.23
CA SER A 490 -25.70 20.55 23.77
C SER A 490 -24.89 19.29 23.40
N ALA A 491 -23.92 18.87 24.23
CA ALA A 491 -23.16 17.63 24.04
C ALA A 491 -23.96 16.34 24.37
N ASN A 492 -25.12 16.45 25.03
CA ASN A 492 -25.97 15.33 25.47
C ASN A 492 -27.22 15.10 24.61
N LEU A 493 -27.37 15.80 23.48
CA LEU A 493 -28.44 15.52 22.53
C LEU A 493 -28.14 14.21 21.75
N PRO A 494 -29.11 13.29 21.61
CA PRO A 494 -28.89 12.04 20.89
C PRO A 494 -28.57 12.35 19.43
N LYS A 495 -27.45 11.79 18.93
CA LYS A 495 -27.04 11.86 17.53
C LYS A 495 -28.17 11.32 16.65
N VAL A 496 -28.85 12.20 15.93
CA VAL A 496 -29.82 11.80 14.91
C VAL A 496 -29.05 11.45 13.63
N GLY A 497 -29.08 10.15 13.31
CA GLY A 497 -29.05 9.54 11.96
C GLY A 497 -27.99 10.01 10.97
#